data_AF-A0A2E6UWA2-F1
#
_entry.id   AF-A0A2E6UWA2-F1
#
_cell.length_a   1.000
_cell.length_b   1.000
_cell.length_c   1.000
_cell.angle_alpha   90.00
_cell.angle_beta   90.00
_cell.angle_gamma   90.00
#
_symmetry.space_group_name_H-M   'P 1'
#
loop_
_entity.id
_entity.type
_entity.pdbx_description
1 polymer ?
#
loop_
_entity_poly.entity_id
_entity_poly.type
_entity_poly.pdbx_seq_one_letter_code
_entity_poly.pdbx_strand_id
1 'polypeptide(L)'
;MSKEVKSPDGRSSEKDEQTFFDDPVQDRILAFSMALANELWVAKCQIERLETLLAKNEIVAKNEIDAPPSDQERANRQEMLSNFSAVLMETLKGKAASKSPDEETLNKFK
;
A
#
# COMPACT_ATOMS: atom_id res chain seq x y z
N MET A 1 12.77 -17.84 53.13
CA MET A 1 13.47 -17.34 51.93
C MET A 1 12.45 -17.27 50.80
N SER A 2 11.85 -16.10 50.62
CA SER A 2 10.74 -15.90 49.68
C SER A 2 11.29 -15.69 48.27
N LYS A 3 10.80 -16.49 47.32
CA LYS A 3 11.10 -16.35 45.90
C LYS A 3 10.40 -15.09 45.38
N GLU A 4 11.16 -14.10 44.92
CA GLU A 4 10.62 -13.04 44.08
C GLU A 4 10.47 -13.57 42.65
N VAL A 5 9.22 -13.68 42.20
CA VAL A 5 8.87 -13.96 40.80
C VAL A 5 8.98 -12.63 40.05
N LYS A 6 10.06 -12.49 39.25
CA LYS A 6 10.23 -11.36 38.35
C LYS A 6 9.31 -11.56 37.15
N SER A 7 8.25 -10.75 37.03
CA SER A 7 7.38 -10.72 35.85
C SER A 7 8.18 -10.22 34.64
N PRO A 8 8.09 -10.87 33.45
CA PRO A 8 8.60 -10.30 32.23
C PRO A 8 7.50 -9.42 31.62
N ASP A 9 7.53 -8.11 31.87
CA ASP A 9 6.69 -7.17 31.11
C ASP A 9 7.32 -7.02 29.72
N GLY A 10 6.88 -7.87 28.81
CA GLY A 10 7.15 -7.76 27.38
C GLY A 10 6.30 -6.65 26.79
N ARG A 11 6.88 -5.47 26.62
CA ARG A 11 6.39 -4.47 25.68
C ARG A 11 7.55 -4.10 24.78
N SER A 12 7.51 -4.60 23.55
CA SER A 12 8.34 -4.12 22.45
C SER A 12 8.13 -2.61 22.35
N SER A 13 9.13 -1.82 22.76
CA SER A 13 9.13 -0.38 22.50
C SER A 13 9.17 -0.21 20.98
N GLU A 14 8.06 0.21 20.38
CA GLU A 14 8.01 0.63 18.98
C GLU A 14 9.12 1.67 18.77
N LYS A 15 10.06 1.37 17.85
CA LYS A 15 11.12 2.33 17.50
C LYS A 15 10.50 3.41 16.65
N ASP A 16 10.78 4.67 16.99
CA ASP A 16 10.39 5.82 16.18
C ASP A 16 10.93 5.69 14.75
N GLU A 17 10.15 6.20 13.79
CA GLU A 17 10.52 6.21 12.38
C GLU A 17 11.78 7.05 12.12
N GLN A 18 12.57 6.66 11.12
CA GLN A 18 13.67 7.49 10.66
C GLN A 18 13.11 8.71 9.93
N THR A 19 13.38 9.91 10.45
CA THR A 19 12.96 11.19 9.87
C THR A 19 14.13 11.87 9.18
N PHE A 20 13.90 12.42 8.00
CA PHE A 20 14.87 13.22 7.25
C PHE A 20 14.49 14.70 7.23
N PHE A 21 13.21 15.03 7.46
CA PHE A 21 12.72 16.40 7.62
C PHE A 21 12.44 16.73 9.08
N ASP A 22 12.34 18.03 9.38
CA ASP A 22 12.01 18.54 10.72
C ASP A 22 10.59 18.15 11.15
N ASP A 23 9.67 18.02 10.18
CA ASP A 23 8.32 17.50 10.39
C ASP A 23 8.22 16.07 9.85
N PRO A 24 8.08 15.04 10.72
CA PRO A 24 7.95 13.64 10.31
C PRO A 24 6.80 13.37 9.34
N VAL A 25 5.77 14.24 9.30
CA VAL A 25 4.67 14.12 8.34
C VAL A 25 5.16 14.27 6.90
N GLN A 26 6.20 15.07 6.65
CA GLN A 26 6.75 15.28 5.30
C GLN A 26 7.42 14.02 4.78
N ASP A 27 8.20 13.33 5.62
CA ASP A 27 8.81 12.04 5.30
C ASP A 27 7.76 11.00 4.93
N ARG A 28 6.66 10.94 5.71
CA ARG A 28 5.56 10.00 5.46
C ARG A 28 4.85 10.27 4.14
N ILE A 29 4.57 11.53 3.84
CA ILE A 29 3.93 11.93 2.57
C ILE A 29 4.85 11.61 1.40
N LEU A 30 6.16 11.87 1.53
CA LEU A 30 7.13 11.58 0.49
C LEU A 30 7.23 10.07 0.24
N ALA A 31 7.41 9.27 1.29
CA ALA A 31 7.47 7.82 1.18
C ALA A 31 6.19 7.23 0.56
N PHE A 32 5.02 7.71 0.99
CA PHE A 32 3.73 7.34 0.41
C PHE A 32 3.65 7.71 -1.08
N SER A 33 4.06 8.92 -1.44
CA SER A 33 4.02 9.40 -2.82
C SER A 33 4.93 8.58 -3.74
N MET A 34 6.13 8.23 -3.27
CA MET A 34 7.07 7.40 -4.02
C MET A 34 6.54 5.97 -4.20
N ALA A 35 6.00 5.35 -3.13
CA ALA A 35 5.39 4.03 -3.21
C ALA A 35 4.19 4.02 -4.17
N LEU A 36 3.30 5.01 -4.06
CA LEU A 36 2.14 5.16 -4.94
C LEU A 36 2.56 5.36 -6.40
N ALA A 37 3.58 6.18 -6.66
CA ALA A 37 4.09 6.40 -8.02
C ALA A 37 4.64 5.11 -8.63
N ASN A 38 5.39 4.32 -7.86
CA ASN A 38 5.91 3.02 -8.32
C ASN A 38 4.80 2.02 -8.63
N GLU A 39 3.85 1.83 -7.69
CA GLU A 39 2.74 0.90 -7.89
C GLU A 39 1.87 1.32 -9.08
N LEU A 40 1.60 2.62 -9.24
CA LEU A 40 0.87 3.16 -10.39
C LEU A 40 1.61 2.90 -11.70
N TRP A 41 2.93 3.07 -11.73
CA TRP A 41 3.74 2.79 -12.92
C TRP A 41 3.72 1.31 -13.29
N VAL A 42 3.89 0.41 -12.31
CA VAL A 42 3.82 -1.04 -12.53
C VAL A 42 2.44 -1.44 -13.06
N ALA A 43 1.36 -0.91 -12.47
CA ALA A 43 0.01 -1.15 -12.93
C ALA A 43 -0.19 -0.68 -14.39
N LYS A 44 0.29 0.52 -14.74
CA LYS A 44 0.27 1.04 -16.13
C LYS A 44 0.99 0.10 -17.10
N CYS A 45 2.20 -0.34 -16.77
CA CYS A 45 2.95 -1.26 -17.63
C CYS A 45 2.22 -2.61 -17.80
N GLN A 46 1.56 -3.12 -16.75
CA GLN A 46 0.77 -4.35 -16.86
C GLN A 46 -0.45 -4.15 -17.75
N ILE A 47 -1.15 -3.02 -17.63
CA ILE A 47 -2.29 -2.67 -18.49
C ILE A 47 -1.83 -2.60 -19.95
N GLU A 48 -0.78 -1.84 -20.27
CA GLU A 48 -0.24 -1.73 -21.64
C GLU A 48 0.15 -3.10 -22.22
N ARG A 49 0.72 -3.98 -21.39
CA ARG A 49 1.05 -5.35 -21.79
C ARG A 49 -0.21 -6.17 -22.09
N LEU A 50 -1.25 -6.07 -21.26
CA LEU A 50 -2.52 -6.76 -21.50
C LEU A 50 -3.19 -6.25 -22.78
N GLU A 51 -3.25 -4.94 -22.99
CA GLU A 51 -3.77 -4.33 -24.20
C GLU A 51 -3.02 -4.80 -25.45
N THR A 52 -1.68 -4.83 -25.39
CA THR A 52 -0.84 -5.33 -26.47
C THR A 52 -1.11 -6.80 -26.77
N LEU A 53 -1.29 -7.64 -25.75
CA LEU A 53 -1.60 -9.06 -25.92
C LEU A 53 -3.00 -9.26 -26.50
N LEU A 54 -4.01 -8.52 -26.04
CA LEU A 54 -5.38 -8.61 -26.55
C LEU A 54 -5.46 -8.18 -28.01
N ALA A 55 -4.80 -7.07 -28.37
CA ALA A 55 -4.74 -6.58 -29.75
C ALA A 55 -3.96 -7.54 -30.65
N LYS A 56 -2.81 -8.08 -30.19
CA LYS A 56 -2.01 -9.05 -30.95
C LYS A 56 -2.78 -10.34 -31.28
N ASN A 57 -3.67 -10.77 -30.39
CA ASN A 57 -4.51 -11.95 -30.60
C ASN A 57 -5.84 -11.62 -31.29
N GLU A 58 -6.02 -10.37 -31.77
CA GLU A 58 -7.24 -9.91 -32.44
C GLU A 58 -8.52 -10.12 -31.62
N ILE A 59 -8.41 -10.16 -30.28
CA ILE A 59 -9.55 -10.37 -29.37
C ILE A 59 -10.35 -9.09 -29.20
N VAL A 60 -9.67 -7.94 -29.15
CA VAL A 60 -10.27 -6.62 -28.92
C VAL A 60 -9.59 -5.63 -29.86
N ALA A 61 -10.38 -4.75 -30.46
CA ALA A 61 -9.83 -3.69 -31.30
C ALA A 61 -9.32 -2.52 -30.46
N LYS A 62 -8.25 -1.85 -30.89
CA LYS A 62 -7.61 -0.77 -30.12
C LYS A 62 -8.58 0.38 -29.78
N ASN A 63 -9.49 0.70 -30.69
CA ASN A 63 -10.53 1.70 -30.50
C ASN A 63 -11.55 1.32 -29.41
N GLU A 64 -11.76 0.03 -29.13
CA GLU A 64 -12.64 -0.42 -28.04
C GLU A 64 -11.95 -0.31 -26.68
N ILE A 65 -10.62 -0.46 -26.63
CA ILE A 65 -9.80 -0.26 -25.43
C ILE A 65 -9.72 1.23 -25.07
N ASP A 66 -9.49 2.09 -26.06
CA ASP A 66 -9.38 3.54 -25.88
C ASP A 66 -10.75 4.23 -25.67
N ALA A 67 -11.85 3.50 -25.85
CA ALA A 67 -13.19 4.06 -25.70
C ALA A 67 -13.47 4.45 -24.25
N PRO A 68 -14.13 5.59 -24.00
CA PRO A 68 -14.53 5.95 -22.65
C PRO A 68 -15.52 4.90 -22.10
N PRO A 69 -15.38 4.50 -20.81
CA PRO A 69 -16.30 3.55 -20.20
C PRO A 69 -17.72 4.11 -20.19
N SER A 70 -18.68 3.23 -20.49
CA SER A 70 -20.10 3.55 -20.46
C SER A 70 -20.56 4.01 -19.07
N ASP A 71 -21.69 4.72 -19.02
CA ASP A 71 -22.26 5.18 -17.74
C ASP A 71 -22.58 3.99 -16.80
N GLN A 72 -22.99 2.86 -17.37
CA GLN A 72 -23.24 1.63 -16.62
C GLN A 72 -21.95 1.04 -16.03
N GLU A 73 -20.86 0.98 -16.80
CA GLU A 73 -19.57 0.51 -16.31
C GLU A 73 -18.99 1.44 -15.24
N ARG A 74 -19.16 2.76 -15.40
CA ARG A 74 -18.77 3.75 -14.39
C ARG A 74 -19.55 3.56 -13.10
N ALA A 75 -20.88 3.43 -13.18
CA ALA A 75 -21.73 3.18 -12.02
C ALA A 75 -21.33 1.88 -11.28
N ASN A 76 -21.08 0.80 -12.01
CA ASN A 76 -20.68 -0.49 -11.44
C ASN A 76 -19.31 -0.44 -10.73
N ARG A 77 -18.42 0.48 -11.12
CA ARG A 77 -17.09 0.66 -10.50
C ARG A 77 -17.06 1.75 -9.42
N GLN A 78 -18.15 2.49 -9.24
CA GLN A 78 -18.22 3.62 -8.32
C GLN A 78 -17.97 3.22 -6.86
N GLU A 79 -18.49 2.07 -6.44
CA GLU A 79 -18.27 1.52 -5.10
C GLU A 79 -16.80 1.12 -4.89
N MET A 80 -16.19 0.46 -5.87
CA MET A 80 -14.77 0.11 -5.83
C MET A 80 -13.88 1.36 -5.75
N LEU A 81 -14.19 2.41 -6.52
CA LEU A 81 -13.49 3.68 -6.46
C LEU A 81 -13.63 4.34 -5.08
N SER A 82 -14.83 4.33 -4.51
CA SER A 82 -15.08 4.86 -3.17
C SER A 82 -14.27 4.12 -2.10
N ASN A 83 -14.24 2.79 -2.16
CA ASN A 83 -13.47 1.97 -1.22
C ASN A 83 -11.97 2.20 -1.37
N PHE A 84 -11.46 2.27 -2.60
CA PHE A 84 -10.06 2.58 -2.88
C PHE A 84 -9.67 3.96 -2.34
N SER A 85 -10.50 4.97 -2.58
CA SER A 85 -10.28 6.32 -2.05
C SER A 85 -10.29 6.35 -0.52
N ALA A 86 -11.21 5.63 0.12
CA ALA A 86 -11.26 5.54 1.58
C ALA A 86 -9.98 4.93 2.18
N VAL A 87 -9.44 3.88 1.56
CA VAL A 87 -8.17 3.24 1.96
C VAL A 87 -6.99 4.19 1.79
N LEU A 88 -6.93 4.93 0.67
CA LEU A 88 -5.89 5.96 0.47
C LEU A 88 -6.00 7.09 1.51
N MET A 89 -7.21 7.52 1.87
CA MET A 89 -7.40 8.56 2.88
C MET A 89 -7.06 8.08 4.30
N GLU A 90 -7.05 6.77 4.54
CA GLU A 90 -6.66 6.20 5.83
C GLU A 90 -5.16 6.33 6.11
N THR A 91 -4.30 6.31 5.07
CA THR A 91 -2.86 6.53 5.22
C THR A 91 -2.53 7.95 5.70
N LEU A 92 -3.42 8.92 5.44
CA LEU A 92 -3.30 10.31 5.90
C LEU A 92 -3.69 10.50 7.38
N LYS A 93 -4.22 9.47 8.06
CA LYS A 93 -4.60 9.53 9.48
C LYS A 93 -3.43 9.38 10.46
N GLY A 94 -2.20 9.22 9.96
CA GLY A 94 -0.97 9.27 10.77
C GLY A 94 -0.73 8.06 11.67
N LYS A 95 -1.26 6.88 11.32
CA LYS A 95 -1.00 5.62 12.04
C LYS A 95 0.09 4.80 11.34
N ALA A 96 0.98 4.19 12.10
CA ALA A 96 1.98 3.28 11.57
C ALA A 96 1.31 2.07 10.91
N ALA A 97 1.55 1.87 9.62
CA ALA A 97 1.00 0.74 8.86
C ALA A 97 1.90 -0.52 8.93
N SER A 98 3.17 -0.36 9.32
CA SER A 98 4.13 -1.46 9.39
C SER A 98 4.15 -2.09 10.77
N LYS A 99 3.78 -3.38 10.85
CA LYS A 99 4.00 -4.19 12.05
C LYS A 99 5.48 -4.62 12.06
N SER A 100 6.21 -4.27 13.11
CA SER A 100 7.54 -4.83 13.34
C SER A 100 7.47 -6.37 13.48
N PRO A 101 8.54 -7.10 13.11
CA PRO A 101 8.60 -8.54 13.38
C PRO A 101 8.49 -8.80 14.88
N ASP A 102 7.79 -9.86 15.26
CA ASP A 102 7.72 -10.31 16.65
C ASP A 102 9.11 -10.67 17.21
N GLU A 103 9.26 -10.59 18.53
CA GLU A 103 10.54 -10.86 19.20
C GLU A 103 11.05 -12.29 18.95
N GLU A 104 10.15 -13.23 18.67
CA GLU A 104 10.52 -14.62 18.35
C GLU A 104 11.25 -14.70 17.00
N THR A 105 10.80 -13.92 16.01
CA THR A 105 11.44 -13.80 14.70
C THR A 105 12.80 -13.11 14.78
N LEU A 106 12.96 -12.08 15.62
CA LEU A 106 14.23 -11.36 15.80
C LEU A 106 15.31 -12.23 16.48
N ASN A 107 14.93 -13.16 17.36
CA ASN A 107 15.86 -14.03 18.06
C ASN A 107 16.37 -15.21 17.22
N LYS A 108 15.76 -15.51 16.06
CA LYS A 108 16.24 -16.55 15.13
C LYS A 108 17.47 -16.12 14.32
N PHE A 109 17.78 -14.83 14.30
CA PHE A 109 18.87 -14.24 13.50
C PHE A 109 20.00 -13.64 14.34
N LYS A 110 20.03 -13.92 15.66
CA LYS A 110 21.17 -13.64 16.55
C LYS A 110 22.01 -14.89 16.73
#